data_AF-A0AB36SR45-F1
#
_entry.id   AF-A0AB36SR45-F1
#
_cell.length_a   1.000
_cell.length_b   1.000
_cell.length_c   1.000
_cell.angle_alpha   90.00
_cell.angle_beta   90.00
_cell.angle_gamma   90.00
#
_symmetry.space_group_name_H-M   'P 1'
#
loop_
_entity.id
_entity.type
_entity.pdbx_description
1 polymer ?
#
loop_
_entity_poly.entity_id
_entity_poly.type
_entity_poly.pdbx_seq_one_letter_code
_entity_poly.pdbx_strand_id
1 'polypeptide(L)' 'MKVLKDQLREWKKQSKQAKKKGKKNRKEKFSTREIEELMGVHGPRYERRRGALRQK' A
#
# COMPACT_ATOMS: atom_id res chain seq x y z
N MET A 1 -25.48 -38.81 -11.10
CA MET A 1 -25.67 -37.35 -11.05
C MET A 1 -24.78 -36.78 -9.96
N LYS A 2 -24.05 -35.69 -10.19
CA LYS A 2 -23.42 -34.96 -9.07
C LYS A 2 -24.52 -34.46 -8.15
N VAL A 3 -24.43 -34.78 -6.86
CA VAL A 3 -25.43 -34.40 -5.87
C VAL A 3 -25.28 -32.90 -5.62
N LEU A 4 -26.37 -32.16 -5.44
CA LEU A 4 -26.37 -30.71 -5.16
C LEU A 4 -25.35 -30.31 -4.06
N LYS A 5 -25.17 -31.21 -3.08
CA LYS A 5 -24.20 -31.07 -1.99
C LYS A 5 -22.76 -30.98 -2.49
N ASP A 6 -22.39 -31.73 -3.52
CA ASP A 6 -21.05 -31.73 -4.10
C ASP A 6 -20.77 -30.43 -4.85
N GLN A 7 -21.77 -29.92 -5.59
CA GLN A 7 -21.68 -28.62 -6.27
C GLN A 7 -21.52 -27.46 -5.27
N LEU A 8 -22.28 -27.47 -4.18
CA LEU A 8 -22.14 -26.49 -3.10
C LEU A 8 -20.75 -26.54 -2.45
N ARG A 9 -20.19 -27.74 -2.28
CA ARG A 9 -18.86 -27.93 -1.68
C ARG A 9 -17.74 -27.39 -2.57
N GLU A 10 -17.83 -27.66 -3.87
CA GLU A 10 -16.93 -27.12 -4.90
C GLU A 10 -17.00 -25.59 -4.96
N TRP A 11 -18.21 -25.02 -5.00
CA TRP A 11 -18.42 -23.57 -5.03
C TRP A 11 -17.81 -22.88 -3.80
N LYS A 12 -18.03 -23.45 -2.61
CA LYS A 12 -17.46 -22.92 -1.34
C LYS A 12 -15.93 -22.98 -1.33
N LYS A 13 -15.32 -23.98 -1.98
CA LYS A 13 -13.87 -24.14 -2.10
C LYS A 13 -13.26 -23.06 -3.01
N GLN A 14 -13.88 -22.82 -4.18
CA GLN A 14 -13.46 -21.78 -5.11
C GLN A 14 -13.59 -20.37 -4.52
N SER A 15 -14.72 -20.08 -3.85
CA SER A 15 -14.96 -18.79 -3.19
C SER A 15 -13.91 -18.45 -2.10
N LYS A 16 -13.50 -19.45 -1.30
CA LYS A 16 -12.45 -19.27 -0.28
C LYS A 16 -11.06 -19.01 -0.87
N GLN A 17 -10.72 -19.65 -2.00
CA GLN A 17 -9.46 -19.40 -2.69
C GLN A 17 -9.38 -17.98 -3.26
N ALA A 18 -10.48 -17.48 -3.85
CA ALA A 18 -10.56 -16.10 -4.36
C ALA A 18 -10.35 -15.06 -3.23
N LYS A 19 -10.98 -15.27 -2.06
CA LYS A 19 -10.79 -14.41 -0.88
C LYS A 19 -9.36 -14.40 -0.34
N LYS A 20 -8.62 -15.51 -0.44
CA LYS A 20 -7.20 -15.57 -0.04
C LYS A 20 -6.30 -14.83 -1.03
N LYS A 21 -6.56 -14.91 -2.34
CA LYS A 21 -5.81 -14.16 -3.36
C LYS A 21 -6.00 -12.65 -3.23
N GLY A 22 -7.21 -12.18 -2.91
CA GLY A 22 -7.50 -10.74 -2.75
C GLY A 22 -6.82 -10.07 -1.54
N LYS A 23 -6.44 -10.83 -0.51
CA LYS A 23 -5.70 -10.30 0.65
C LYS A 23 -4.22 -9.98 0.34
N LYS A 24 -3.70 -10.44 -0.80
CA LYS A 24 -2.30 -10.17 -1.22
C LYS A 24 -2.12 -8.78 -1.84
N ASN A 25 -3.21 -8.08 -2.16
CA ASN A 25 -3.17 -6.64 -2.44
C ASN A 25 -2.98 -5.92 -1.11
N ARG A 26 -1.78 -6.07 -0.54
CA ARG A 26 -1.26 -5.20 0.50
C ARG A 26 -1.33 -3.82 -0.14
N LYS A 27 -2.35 -3.02 0.22
CA LYS A 27 -2.38 -1.59 -0.11
C LYS A 27 -0.95 -1.11 0.09
N GLU A 28 -0.33 -0.53 -0.93
CA GLU A 28 1.05 -0.05 -0.85
C GLU A 28 1.10 0.88 0.35
N LYS A 29 1.59 0.33 1.47
CA LYS A 29 1.69 1.06 2.72
C LYS A 29 3.03 1.73 2.62
N PHE A 30 3.02 2.95 2.07
CA PHE A 30 4.17 3.82 2.20
C PHE A 30 4.50 3.96 3.69
N SER A 31 5.76 3.78 4.02
CA SER A 31 6.30 4.14 5.32
C SER A 31 6.19 5.65 5.52
N THR A 32 6.19 6.10 6.77
CA THR A 32 6.18 7.55 7.08
C THR A 32 7.34 8.27 6.37
N ARG A 33 8.52 7.64 6.30
CA ARG A 33 9.69 8.20 5.62
C ARG A 33 9.49 8.33 4.11
N GLU A 34 8.91 7.33 3.45
CA GLU A 34 8.60 7.41 2.01
C GLU A 34 7.58 8.51 1.72
N ILE A 35 6.60 8.72 2.61
CA ILE A 35 5.65 9.84 2.49
C ILE A 35 6.38 11.17 2.68
N GLU A 36 7.23 11.28 3.70
CA GLU A 36 7.99 12.51 3.99
C GLU A 36 8.99 12.87 2.89
N GLU A 37 9.59 11.87 2.26
CA GLU A 37 10.50 12.03 1.13
C GLU A 37 9.74 12.48 -0.13
N LEU A 38 8.59 11.85 -0.42
CA LEU A 38 7.68 12.27 -1.50
C LEU A 38 7.19 13.71 -1.29
N MET A 39 6.92 14.10 -0.05
CA MET A 39 6.49 15.45 0.33
C MET A 39 7.66 16.45 0.42
N GLY A 40 8.90 16.02 0.18
CA GLY A 40 10.09 16.88 0.21
C GLY A 40 10.44 17.43 1.60
N VAL A 41 9.94 16.81 2.68
CA VAL A 41 10.12 17.28 4.06
C VAL A 41 11.60 17.32 4.46
N HIS A 42 12.38 16.36 3.94
CA HIS A 42 13.80 16.16 4.22
C HIS A 42 14.74 16.89 3.25
N GLY A 43 14.20 17.75 2.37
CA GLY A 43 15.02 18.53 1.45
C GLY A 43 15.84 19.62 2.16
N PRO A 44 16.99 20.03 1.58
CA PRO A 44 17.77 21.16 2.09
C PRO A 44 16.89 22.41 2.13
N ARG A 45 16.74 23.00 3.32
CA ARG A 45 16.00 24.26 3.51
C ARG A 45 16.97 25.41 3.36
N TYR A 46 16.59 26.39 2.55
CA TYR A 46 17.38 27.61 2.38
C TYR A 46 16.72 28.77 3.14
N GLU A 47 17.50 29.46 3.95
CA GLU A 47 17.10 30.67 4.66
C GLU A 47 17.90 31.87 4.11
N ARG A 48 17.26 33.04 4.00
CA ARG A 48 17.99 34.29 3.76
C ARG A 48 18.58 34.78 5.07
N ARG A 49 19.91 34.84 5.17
CA ARG A 49 20.63 35.45 6.30
C ARG A 49 21.59 36.52 5.78
N ARG A 50 21.43 37.75 6.26
CA ARG A 50 22.30 38.89 5.93
C ARG A 50 22.45 39.12 4.42
N GLY A 51 21.35 39.01 3.67
CA GLY A 51 21.32 39.23 2.22
C GLY A 51 21.76 38.06 1.34
N ALA A 52 22.40 37.03 1.90
CA ALA A 52 22.75 35.80 1.18
C ALA A 52 21.74 34.69 1.46
N LEU A 53 21.46 33.86 0.45
CA LEU A 53 20.74 32.60 0.64
C LEU A 53 21.71 31.57 1.22
N ARG A 54 21.39 30.98 2.37
CA ARG A 54 22.20 29.97 3.04
C ARG A 54 21.35 28.74 3.31
N GLN A 55 21.92 27.56 3.11
CA GLN A 55 21.30 26.34 3.58
C GLN A 55 21.28 26.35 5.12
N LYS A 56 20.15 25.96 5.71
CA LYS A 56 19.98 25.77 7.16
C LYS A 56 20.58 24.45 7.60
#